data_AF-A0A7T8K1Q9-F1
#
_entry.id   AF-A0A7T8K1Q9-F1
#
_cell.length_a   1.000
_cell.length_b   1.000
_cell.length_c   1.000
_cell.angle_alpha   90.00
_cell.angle_beta   90.00
_cell.angle_gamma   90.00
#
_symmetry.space_group_name_H-M   'P 1'
#
loop_
_entity.id
_entity.type
_entity.pdbx_description
1 polymer ?
#
loop_
_entity_poly.entity_id
_entity_poly.type
_entity_poly.pdbx_seq_one_letter_code
_entity_poly.pdbx_strand_id
1 'polypeptide(L)' 'MTKAGSDLQLAINDLARILLGVRRADRLRAADLLDRSHLPSVNEILVKQAAISAWKAIKVSLEEN' A
#
# COMPACT_ATOMS: atom_id res chain seq x y z
N MET A 1 13.37 -6.21 6.84
CA MET A 1 11.93 -6.19 6.48
C MET A 1 11.31 -7.50 6.94
N THR A 2 10.11 -7.47 7.53
CA THR A 2 9.36 -8.68 7.88
C THR A 2 8.86 -9.36 6.60
N LYS A 3 8.77 -10.69 6.59
CA LYS A 3 8.32 -11.48 5.43
C LYS A 3 6.94 -11.04 4.91
N ALA A 4 6.02 -10.74 5.82
CA ALA A 4 4.68 -10.26 5.46
C ALA A 4 4.72 -8.92 4.69
N GLY A 5 5.63 -8.01 5.04
CA GLY A 5 5.79 -6.73 4.35
C GLY A 5 6.32 -6.89 2.93
N SER A 6 7.26 -7.82 2.70
CA SER A 6 7.75 -8.12 1.35
C SER A 6 6.69 -8.78 0.48
N ASP A 7 5.89 -9.69 1.04
CA ASP A 7 4.86 -10.42 0.29
C ASP A 7 3.76 -9.46 -0.18
N LEU A 8 3.34 -8.51 0.66
CA LEU A 8 2.38 -7.47 0.28
C LEU A 8 2.92 -6.56 -0.83
N GLN A 9 4.18 -6.13 -0.74
CA GLN A 9 4.80 -5.31 -1.77
C GLN A 9 4.84 -6.03 -3.12
N LEU A 10 5.15 -7.33 -3.13
CA LEU A 10 5.14 -8.14 -4.35
C LEU A 10 3.72 -8.24 -4.94
N ALA A 11 2.70 -8.48 -4.10
CA ALA A 11 1.32 -8.56 -4.53
C ALA A 11 0.82 -7.24 -5.16
N ILE A 12 1.13 -6.09 -4.54
CA ILE A 12 0.79 -4.77 -5.09
C ILE A 12 1.51 -4.54 -6.42
N ASN A 13 2.79 -4.89 -6.52
CA ASN A 13 3.53 -4.73 -7.77
C ASN A 13 2.97 -5.62 -8.89
N ASP A 14 2.54 -6.85 -8.58
CA ASP A 14 1.92 -7.72 -9.58
C ASP A 14 0.55 -7.20 -10.00
N LEU A 15 -0.25 -6.63 -9.09
CA LEU A 15 -1.48 -5.92 -9.44
C LEU A 15 -1.20 -4.73 -10.37
N ALA A 16 -0.20 -3.89 -10.05
CA ALA A 16 0.21 -2.77 -10.90
C ALA A 16 0.58 -3.23 -12.32
N ARG A 17 1.30 -4.36 -12.43
CA ARG A 17 1.68 -4.94 -13.72
C ARG A 17 0.46 -5.41 -14.52
N ILE A 18 -0.51 -6.03 -13.87
CA ILE A 18 -1.77 -6.47 -14.50
C ILE A 18 -2.54 -5.26 -15.03
N LEU A 19 -2.70 -4.21 -14.22
CA LEU A 19 -3.42 -3.00 -14.64
C LEU A 19 -2.77 -2.29 -15.83
N LEU A 20 -1.44 -2.28 -15.87
CA LEU A 20 -0.68 -1.61 -16.94
C LEU A 20 -0.40 -2.51 -18.15
N GLY A 21 -0.73 -3.80 -18.09
CA GLY A 21 -0.45 -4.77 -19.16
C GLY A 21 1.04 -5.05 -19.39
N VAL A 22 1.89 -4.85 -18.37
CA VAL A 22 3.35 -5.00 -18.47
C VAL A 22 3.84 -6.29 -17.81
N ARG A 23 5.01 -6.78 -18.23
CA ARG A 23 5.59 -8.03 -17.75
C ARG A 23 6.72 -7.77 -16.75
N ARG A 24 7.08 -8.79 -15.96
CA ARG A 24 8.27 -8.73 -15.09
C ARG A 24 9.57 -8.57 -15.89
N ALA A 25 9.60 -9.08 -17.12
CA ALA A 25 10.74 -8.97 -18.03
C ALA A 25 11.06 -7.52 -18.45
N ASP A 26 10.08 -6.61 -18.36
CA ASP A 26 10.26 -5.19 -18.74
C ASP A 26 11.11 -4.42 -17.71
N ARG A 27 11.44 -5.04 -16.57
CA ARG A 27 12.36 -4.53 -15.53
C ARG A 27 12.03 -3.09 -15.06
N LEU A 28 10.76 -2.73 -15.05
CA LEU A 28 10.29 -1.45 -14.54
C LEU A 28 10.57 -1.33 -13.03
N ARG A 29 10.93 -0.13 -12.58
CA ARG A 29 11.10 0.16 -11.15
C ARG A 29 9.74 0.12 -10.47
N ALA A 30 9.71 -0.29 -9.20
CA ALA A 30 8.46 -0.34 -8.43
C ALA A 30 7.81 1.05 -8.31
N ALA A 31 8.61 2.11 -8.14
CA ALA A 31 8.10 3.48 -8.11
C ALA A 31 7.34 3.84 -9.40
N ASP A 32 7.93 3.53 -10.56
CA ASP A 32 7.31 3.81 -11.87
C ASP A 32 6.03 2.98 -12.09
N LEU A 33 5.99 1.73 -11.60
CA LEU A 33 4.80 0.88 -11.66
C LEU A 33 3.65 1.48 -10.85
N LEU A 34 3.94 1.92 -9.62
CA LEU A 34 2.94 2.48 -8.70
C LEU A 34 2.42 3.82 -9.21
N ASP A 35 3.32 4.71 -9.65
CA ASP A 35 2.97 6.03 -10.19
C ASP A 35 2.04 5.90 -11.41
N ARG A 36 2.41 5.05 -12.38
CA ARG A 36 1.63 4.85 -13.61
C ARG A 36 0.31 4.12 -13.39
N SER A 37 0.24 3.23 -12.38
CA SER A 37 -1.00 2.51 -12.04
C SER A 37 -1.87 3.27 -11.04
N HIS A 38 -1.39 4.41 -10.54
CA HIS A 38 -2.01 5.18 -9.44
C HIS A 38 -2.28 4.34 -8.19
N LEU A 39 -1.51 3.27 -7.99
CA LEU A 39 -1.61 2.45 -6.79
C LEU A 39 -0.73 3.02 -5.68
N PRO A 40 -1.21 3.06 -4.43
CA PRO A 40 -0.39 3.46 -3.31
C PRO A 40 0.68 2.41 -2.99
N SER A 41 1.81 2.87 -2.50
CA SER A 41 2.84 2.03 -1.90
C SER A 41 2.37 1.41 -0.58
N VAL A 42 3.05 0.34 -0.15
CA VAL A 42 2.82 -0.28 1.17
C VAL A 42 2.92 0.75 2.30
N ASN A 43 3.88 1.66 2.22
CA ASN A 43 4.10 2.69 3.24
C ASN A 43 2.90 3.65 3.31
N GLU A 44 2.41 4.12 2.18
CA GLU A 44 1.24 5.01 2.14
C GLU A 44 -0.02 4.32 2.67
N ILE A 45 -0.21 3.03 2.35
CA ILE A 45 -1.32 2.23 2.89
C ILE A 45 -1.22 2.15 4.42
N LEU A 46 -0.04 1.82 4.94
CA LEU A 46 0.18 1.68 6.39
C LEU A 46 -0.03 3.00 7.12
N VAL A 47 0.49 4.11 6.59
CA VAL A 47 0.30 5.44 7.18
C VAL A 47 -1.17 5.83 7.19
N LYS A 48 -1.89 5.63 6.08
CA LYS A 48 -3.34 5.90 6.02
C LYS A 48 -4.10 5.07 7.04
N GLN A 49 -3.75 3.78 7.16
CA GLN A 49 -4.43 2.89 8.11
C GLN A 49 -4.12 3.23 9.57
N ALA A 50 -2.88 3.61 9.88
CA ALA A 50 -2.50 4.08 11.20
C ALA A 50 -3.28 5.35 11.58
N ALA A 51 -3.39 6.31 10.66
CA ALA A 51 -4.16 7.53 10.86
C ALA A 51 -5.65 7.26 11.11
N ILE A 52 -6.28 6.40 10.30
CA ILE A 52 -7.69 5.99 10.48
C ILE A 52 -7.90 5.32 11.84
N SER A 53 -6.99 4.43 12.23
CA SER A 53 -7.08 3.70 13.49
C SER A 53 -6.91 4.63 14.70
N ALA A 54 -5.95 5.56 14.63
CA ALA A 54 -5.75 6.58 15.66
C ALA A 54 -6.98 7.48 15.83
N TRP A 55 -7.58 7.93 14.71
CA TRP A 55 -8.80 8.73 14.76
C TRP A 55 -9.98 7.99 15.41
N LYS A 56 -10.18 6.71 15.05
CA LYS A 56 -11.21 5.87 15.65
C LYS A 56 -11.02 5.71 17.16
N ALA A 57 -9.78 5.49 17.61
CA ALA A 57 -9.47 5.37 19.03
C ALA A 57 -9.79 6.66 19.80
N ILE A 58 -9.45 7.83 19.24
CA ILE A 58 -9.78 9.14 19.83
C ILE A 58 -11.30 9.30 19.95
N LYS A 59 -12.05 8.99 18.89
CA LYS A 59 -13.52 9.11 18.91
C LYS A 59 -14.16 8.26 20.00
N VAL A 60 -13.73 7.01 20.15
CA VAL A 60 -14.23 6.11 21.20
C VAL A 60 -13.93 6.67 22.58
N SER A 61 -12.70 7.17 22.82
CA SER A 61 -12.32 7.76 24.10
C SER A 61 -13.10 9.02 24.47
N LEU A 62 -13.67 9.74 23.50
CA LEU A 62 -14.50 10.92 23.73
C LEU A 62 -15.96 10.56 24.02
N GLU A 63 -16.41 9.36 23.65
CA GLU A 63 -17.78 8.87 23.89
C GLU A 63 -17.92 8.16 25.25
N GLU A 64 -16.80 7.75 25.86
CA GLU A 64 -16.75 7.12 27.19
C GLU A 64 -16.67 8.12 28.37
N ASN A 65 -16.61 9.43 28.10
CA ASN A 65 -16.65 10.54 29.07
C ASN A 65 -17.94 11.35 28.94
#